data_AF-A0A7S3BW25-F1
#
_entry.id   AF-A0A7S3BW25-F1
#
_cell.length_a   1.000
_cell.length_b   1.000
_cell.length_c   1.000
_cell.angle_alpha   90.00
_cell.angle_beta   90.00
_cell.angle_gamma   90.00
#
_symmetry.space_group_name_H-M   'P 1'
#
loop_
_entity.id
_entity.type
_entity.pdbx_description
1 polymer ?
#
loop_
_entity_poly.entity_id
_entity_poly.type
_entity_poly.pdbx_seq_one_letter_code
_entity_poly.pdbx_strand_id
1 'polypeptide(L)'
;FYVLDGFVTDHGNVLKALSQAHAALADFLLAGAHDPASADDDAQRFCRIHRRRSRLLEPVVEQLNPSHFAALWQELHFELAETAATMLDIKQARQRPYKSVARLLARAEKHYGRFLDGFRVPMPDGDMPERVPEESEESYLSVRFALARLLQRAHRGGKDG
;
A
#
# COMPACT_ATOMS: atom_id res chain seq x y z
N PHE A 1 -16.88 0.59 21.83
CA PHE A 1 -16.07 -0.40 21.10
C PHE A 1 -16.89 -0.86 19.91
N TYR A 2 -16.47 -0.57 18.68
CA TYR A 2 -17.11 -1.16 17.50
C TYR A 2 -16.55 -2.57 17.34
N VAL A 3 -17.32 -3.54 17.82
CA VAL A 3 -17.20 -4.92 17.38
C VAL A 3 -17.78 -4.93 15.98
N LEU A 4 -16.99 -5.25 14.96
CA LEU A 4 -17.53 -5.54 13.64
C LEU A 4 -18.43 -6.78 13.80
N ASP A 5 -19.72 -6.56 13.96
CA ASP A 5 -20.71 -7.60 14.24
C ASP A 5 -21.09 -8.31 12.93
N GLY A 6 -20.89 -9.63 12.89
CA GLY A 6 -21.32 -10.57 11.84
C GLY A 6 -20.69 -10.43 10.44
N PHE A 7 -20.40 -9.21 9.95
CA PHE A 7 -20.12 -8.91 8.54
C PHE A 7 -18.72 -8.30 8.32
N VAL A 8 -17.75 -8.68 9.14
CA VAL A 8 -16.36 -8.15 9.11
C VAL A 8 -15.73 -8.29 7.72
N THR A 9 -15.84 -9.49 7.13
CA THR A 9 -15.27 -9.81 5.82
C THR A 9 -15.94 -8.99 4.72
N ASP A 10 -17.27 -8.91 4.72
CA ASP A 10 -18.02 -8.14 3.73
C ASP A 10 -17.71 -6.65 3.83
N HIS A 11 -17.69 -6.10 5.04
CA HIS A 11 -17.33 -4.71 5.28
C HIS A 11 -15.92 -4.41 4.75
N GLY A 12 -14.93 -5.24 5.09
CA GLY A 12 -13.56 -5.09 4.59
C GLY A 12 -13.48 -5.19 3.07
N ASN A 13 -14.20 -6.12 2.46
CA ASN A 13 -14.25 -6.29 1.01
C ASN A 13 -14.90 -5.08 0.31
N VAL A 14 -15.99 -4.53 0.86
CA VAL A 14 -16.62 -3.31 0.35
C VAL A 14 -15.66 -2.13 0.41
N LEU A 15 -14.93 -1.96 1.52
CA LEU A 15 -13.95 -0.88 1.62
C LEU A 15 -12.78 -1.08 0.67
N LYS A 16 -12.30 -2.32 0.49
CA LYS A 16 -11.27 -2.66 -0.51
C LYS A 16 -11.73 -2.32 -1.92
N ALA A 17 -12.94 -2.73 -2.30
CA ALA A 17 -13.53 -2.42 -3.60
C ALA A 17 -13.67 -0.90 -3.81
N LEU A 18 -14.10 -0.17 -2.80
CA LEU A 18 -14.18 1.30 -2.86
C LEU A 18 -12.78 1.94 -2.97
N SER A 19 -11.75 1.37 -2.34
CA SER A 19 -10.36 1.82 -2.52
C SER A 19 -9.89 1.61 -3.96
N GLN A 20 -10.15 0.43 -4.53
CA GLN A 20 -9.80 0.09 -5.91
C GLN A 20 -10.54 0.96 -6.93
N ALA A 21 -11.82 1.25 -6.69
CA ALA A 21 -12.60 2.18 -7.52
C ALA A 21 -12.01 3.59 -7.49
N HIS A 22 -11.55 4.06 -6.33
CA HIS A 22 -10.82 5.33 -6.23
C HIS A 22 -9.49 5.30 -6.99
N ALA A 23 -8.78 4.17 -7.00
CA ALA A 23 -7.54 4.00 -7.77
C ALA A 23 -7.80 4.14 -9.27
N ALA A 24 -8.77 3.38 -9.79
CA ALA A 24 -9.15 3.44 -11.20
C ALA A 24 -9.63 4.85 -11.62
N LEU A 25 -10.38 5.53 -10.74
CA LEU A 25 -10.76 6.92 -10.96
C LEU A 25 -9.53 7.84 -11.03
N ALA A 26 -8.55 7.65 -10.15
CA ALA A 26 -7.33 8.46 -10.16
C ALA A 26 -6.55 8.27 -11.47
N ASP A 27 -6.42 7.03 -11.94
CA ASP A 27 -5.74 6.69 -13.19
C ASP A 27 -6.47 7.26 -14.41
N PHE A 28 -7.80 7.15 -14.46
CA PHE A 28 -8.62 7.76 -15.52
C PHE A 28 -8.42 9.28 -15.59
N LEU A 29 -8.40 9.94 -14.44
CA LEU A 29 -8.23 11.39 -14.35
C LEU A 29 -6.80 11.82 -14.73
N LEU A 30 -5.79 11.01 -14.43
CA LEU A 30 -4.41 11.27 -14.81
C LEU A 30 -4.20 11.07 -16.32
N ALA A 31 -4.82 10.05 -16.92
CA ALA A 31 -4.72 9.77 -18.35
C ALA A 31 -5.28 10.91 -19.22
N GLY A 32 -6.30 11.62 -18.75
CA GLY A 32 -6.88 12.78 -19.41
C GLY A 32 -6.17 14.12 -19.11
N ALA A 33 -5.19 14.14 -18.21
CA ALA A 33 -4.44 15.35 -17.86
C ALA A 33 -3.38 15.63 -18.94
N HIS A 34 -3.72 16.50 -19.90
CA HIS A 34 -2.83 16.88 -21.00
C HIS A 34 -2.27 18.30 -20.89
N ASP A 35 -2.81 19.14 -20.01
CA ASP A 35 -2.38 20.54 -19.86
C ASP A 35 -1.20 20.66 -18.88
N PRO A 36 0.00 21.09 -19.32
CA PRO A 36 1.12 21.33 -18.44
C PRO A 36 0.82 22.37 -17.35
N ALA A 37 -0.09 23.32 -17.62
CA ALA A 37 -0.46 24.36 -16.65
C ALA A 37 -1.26 23.80 -15.46
N SER A 38 -1.98 22.68 -15.62
CA SER A 38 -2.75 22.04 -14.54
C SER A 38 -1.99 20.90 -13.84
N ALA A 39 -0.80 20.53 -14.34
CA ALA A 39 -0.09 19.34 -13.89
C ALA A 39 0.13 19.29 -12.37
N ASP A 40 0.40 20.41 -11.71
CA ASP A 40 0.58 20.45 -10.26
C ASP A 40 -0.73 20.22 -9.48
N ASP A 41 -1.82 20.80 -9.96
CA ASP A 41 -3.15 20.62 -9.36
C ASP A 41 -3.67 19.20 -9.56
N ASP A 42 -3.41 18.61 -10.72
CA ASP A 42 -3.81 17.23 -11.04
C ASP A 42 -3.13 16.22 -10.12
N ALA A 43 -1.85 16.41 -9.78
CA ALA A 43 -1.22 15.54 -8.81
C ALA A 43 -1.61 15.78 -7.37
N GLN A 44 -1.87 17.03 -6.99
CA GLN A 44 -2.45 17.26 -5.68
C GLN A 44 -3.79 16.55 -5.58
N ARG A 45 -4.61 16.60 -6.62
CA ARG A 45 -5.88 15.87 -6.73
C ARG A 45 -5.66 14.36 -6.65
N PHE A 46 -4.70 13.82 -7.38
CA PHE A 46 -4.36 12.40 -7.34
C PHE A 46 -3.92 11.97 -5.92
N CYS A 47 -2.98 12.69 -5.31
CA CYS A 47 -2.57 12.43 -3.94
C CYS A 47 -3.70 12.60 -2.91
N ARG A 48 -4.74 13.41 -3.18
CA ARG A 48 -5.93 13.50 -2.33
C ARG A 48 -6.78 12.22 -2.43
N ILE A 49 -6.95 11.67 -3.63
CA ILE A 49 -7.67 10.40 -3.84
C ILE A 49 -6.97 9.26 -3.11
N HIS A 50 -5.64 9.13 -3.26
CA HIS A 50 -4.88 8.09 -2.57
C HIS A 50 -4.85 8.26 -1.04
N ARG A 51 -4.83 9.50 -0.54
CA ARG A 51 -5.02 9.75 0.90
C ARG A 51 -6.39 9.31 1.39
N ARG A 52 -7.45 9.46 0.58
CA ARG A 52 -8.79 8.98 0.92
C ARG A 52 -8.82 7.45 1.01
N ARG A 53 -8.17 6.75 0.07
CA ARG A 53 -7.98 5.28 0.11
C ARG A 53 -7.32 4.84 1.42
N SER A 54 -6.18 5.46 1.77
CA SER A 54 -5.50 5.18 3.05
C SER A 54 -6.40 5.36 4.27
N ARG A 55 -7.10 6.51 4.36
CA ARG A 55 -8.02 6.81 5.48
C ARG A 55 -9.20 5.86 5.58
N LEU A 56 -9.62 5.27 4.45
CA LEU A 56 -10.69 4.28 4.40
C LEU A 56 -10.25 2.95 5.01
N LEU A 57 -9.03 2.51 4.70
CA LEU A 57 -8.55 1.16 5.02
C LEU A 57 -7.82 1.07 6.36
N GLU A 58 -7.11 2.13 6.78
CA GLU A 58 -6.34 2.13 8.05
C GLU A 58 -7.17 1.69 9.26
N PRO A 59 -8.38 2.25 9.51
CA PRO A 59 -9.14 1.87 10.70
C PRO A 59 -9.55 0.40 10.69
N VAL A 60 -9.80 -0.18 9.51
CA VAL A 60 -10.21 -1.59 9.40
C VAL A 60 -9.03 -2.51 9.68
N VAL A 61 -7.87 -2.22 9.10
CA VAL A 61 -6.65 -3.00 9.33
C VAL A 61 -6.23 -3.01 10.80
N GLU A 62 -6.40 -1.89 11.50
CA GLU A 62 -6.08 -1.76 12.93
C GLU A 62 -7.06 -2.52 13.85
N GLN A 63 -8.28 -2.78 13.38
CA GLN A 63 -9.33 -3.47 14.14
C GLN A 63 -9.45 -4.95 13.81
N LEU A 64 -8.93 -5.39 12.66
CA LEU A 64 -8.97 -6.79 12.25
C LEU A 64 -8.08 -7.67 13.13
N ASN A 65 -8.61 -8.82 13.55
CA ASN A 65 -7.80 -9.86 14.16
C ASN A 65 -7.08 -10.65 13.06
N PRO A 66 -5.73 -10.56 12.95
CA PRO A 66 -4.99 -11.21 11.87
C PRO A 66 -5.07 -12.74 11.93
N SER A 67 -5.37 -13.35 13.08
CA SER A 67 -5.51 -14.81 13.19
C SER A 67 -6.83 -15.32 12.61
N HIS A 68 -7.89 -14.51 12.64
CA HIS A 68 -9.21 -14.89 12.13
C HIS A 68 -9.47 -14.40 10.71
N PHE A 69 -8.78 -13.33 10.29
CA PHE A 69 -8.99 -12.68 8.99
C PHE A 69 -7.68 -12.52 8.22
N ALA A 70 -6.77 -13.50 8.31
CA ALA A 70 -5.40 -13.42 7.78
C ALA A 70 -5.34 -12.94 6.32
N ALA A 71 -6.12 -13.56 5.43
CA ALA A 71 -6.16 -13.20 4.01
C ALA A 71 -6.60 -11.75 3.80
N LEU A 72 -7.72 -11.34 4.40
CA LEU A 72 -8.22 -9.97 4.28
C LEU A 72 -7.25 -8.95 4.90
N TRP A 73 -6.68 -9.25 6.07
CA TRP A 73 -5.70 -8.40 6.74
C TRP A 73 -4.45 -8.20 5.87
N GLN A 74 -3.97 -9.28 5.25
CA GLN A 74 -2.84 -9.27 4.34
C GLN A 74 -3.15 -8.46 3.07
N GLU A 75 -4.28 -8.69 2.42
CA GLU A 75 -4.72 -7.93 1.23
C GLU A 75 -4.86 -6.43 1.52
N LEU A 76 -5.41 -6.04 2.67
CA LEU A 76 -5.53 -4.64 3.04
C LEU A 76 -4.17 -3.99 3.33
N HIS A 77 -3.21 -4.73 3.86
CA HIS A 77 -1.84 -4.26 3.98
C HIS A 77 -1.18 -4.07 2.63
N PHE A 78 -1.37 -5.00 1.68
CA PHE A 78 -0.90 -4.80 0.31
C PHE A 78 -1.48 -3.51 -0.32
N GLU A 79 -2.79 -3.33 -0.22
CA GLU A 79 -3.49 -2.15 -0.76
C GLU A 79 -3.00 -0.83 -0.14
N LEU A 80 -2.70 -0.81 1.16
CA LEU A 80 -2.10 0.33 1.85
C LEU A 80 -0.65 0.60 1.41
N ALA A 81 0.12 -0.45 1.13
CA ALA A 81 1.49 -0.34 0.62
C ALA A 81 1.50 0.26 -0.79
N GLU A 82 0.68 -0.28 -1.70
CA GLU A 82 0.51 0.23 -3.06
C GLU A 82 0.06 1.69 -3.04
N THR A 83 -0.91 2.04 -2.20
CA THR A 83 -1.38 3.43 -2.06
C THR A 83 -0.23 4.39 -1.69
N ALA A 84 0.63 3.98 -0.75
CA ALA A 84 1.78 4.78 -0.33
C ALA A 84 2.87 4.84 -1.42
N ALA A 85 3.13 3.74 -2.11
CA ALA A 85 4.07 3.65 -3.22
C ALA A 85 3.65 4.54 -4.41
N THR A 86 2.38 4.51 -4.81
CA THR A 86 1.89 5.40 -5.89
C THR A 86 2.03 6.87 -5.51
N MET A 87 1.70 7.23 -4.26
CA MET A 87 1.88 8.61 -3.80
C MET A 87 3.35 9.02 -3.75
N LEU A 88 4.26 8.09 -3.43
CA LEU A 88 5.70 8.32 -3.45
C LEU A 88 6.16 8.67 -4.86
N ASP A 89 5.77 7.86 -5.86
CA ASP A 89 6.17 8.03 -7.25
C ASP A 89 5.75 9.41 -7.80
N ILE A 90 4.53 9.86 -7.47
CA ILE A 90 4.02 11.18 -7.87
C ILE A 90 4.81 12.32 -7.26
N LYS A 91 5.19 12.16 -5.99
CA LYS A 91 5.96 13.16 -5.27
C LYS A 91 7.41 13.21 -5.74
N GLN A 92 8.00 12.06 -6.04
CA GLN A 92 9.35 11.97 -6.59
C GLN A 92 9.42 12.56 -8.00
N ALA A 93 8.44 12.25 -8.87
CA ALA A 93 8.35 12.84 -10.20
C ALA A 93 8.27 14.38 -10.19
N ARG A 94 7.83 14.98 -9.08
CA ARG A 94 7.75 16.43 -8.87
C ARG A 94 8.80 17.00 -7.93
N GLN A 95 9.84 16.23 -7.59
CA GLN A 95 10.93 16.68 -6.72
C GLN A 95 10.44 17.28 -5.39
N ARG A 96 9.34 16.75 -4.83
CA ARG A 96 8.75 17.26 -3.58
C ARG A 96 9.69 17.02 -2.39
N PRO A 97 9.55 17.78 -1.29
CA PRO A 97 10.52 17.76 -0.18
C PRO A 97 10.77 16.35 0.37
N TYR A 98 12.05 16.07 0.67
CA TYR A 98 12.55 14.78 1.16
C TYR A 98 11.74 14.21 2.33
N LYS A 99 11.41 15.04 3.34
CA LYS A 99 10.61 14.61 4.51
C LYS A 99 9.26 13.99 4.13
N SER A 100 8.65 14.50 3.05
CA SER A 100 7.34 14.05 2.59
C SER A 100 7.42 12.75 1.77
N VAL A 101 8.58 12.48 1.16
CA VAL A 101 8.96 11.27 0.43
C VAL A 101 9.33 10.18 1.42
N ALA A 102 10.21 10.47 2.39
CA ALA A 102 10.65 9.54 3.43
C ALA A 102 9.47 8.97 4.26
N ARG A 103 8.46 9.80 4.57
CA ARG A 103 7.26 9.33 5.28
C ARG A 103 6.46 8.31 4.47
N LEU A 104 6.34 8.50 3.16
CA LEU A 104 5.61 7.58 2.29
C LEU A 104 6.39 6.29 2.07
N LEU A 105 7.71 6.40 1.93
CA LEU A 105 8.61 5.26 1.88
C LEU A 105 8.45 4.37 3.11
N ALA A 106 8.61 4.93 4.32
CA ALA A 106 8.49 4.17 5.56
C ALA A 106 7.10 3.53 5.72
N ARG A 107 6.06 4.20 5.22
CA ARG A 107 4.69 3.68 5.23
C ARG A 107 4.51 2.50 4.27
N ALA A 108 5.02 2.62 3.05
CA ALA A 108 4.97 1.54 2.06
C ALA A 108 5.78 0.32 2.53
N GLU A 109 7.00 0.55 3.05
CA GLU A 109 7.85 -0.49 3.64
C GLU A 109 7.14 -1.21 4.80
N LYS A 110 6.57 -0.45 5.76
CA LYS A 110 5.79 -1.02 6.86
C LYS A 110 4.72 -1.99 6.35
N HIS A 111 3.95 -1.57 5.36
CA HIS A 111 2.80 -2.34 4.90
C HIS A 111 3.17 -3.53 4.00
N TYR A 112 4.19 -3.40 3.14
CA TYR A 112 4.74 -4.58 2.46
C TYR A 112 5.36 -5.58 3.45
N GLY A 113 6.05 -5.08 4.48
CA GLY A 113 6.57 -5.93 5.56
C GLY A 113 5.45 -6.70 6.26
N ARG A 114 4.36 -6.03 6.62
CA ARG A 114 3.17 -6.70 7.20
C ARG A 114 2.52 -7.71 6.27
N PHE A 115 2.48 -7.43 4.96
CA PHE A 115 2.03 -8.42 3.99
C PHE A 115 2.93 -9.67 4.00
N LEU A 116 4.25 -9.48 4.04
CA LEU A 116 5.23 -10.58 4.05
C LEU A 116 5.22 -11.36 5.38
N ASP A 117 4.90 -10.70 6.49
CA ASP A 117 4.70 -11.35 7.80
C ASP A 117 3.60 -12.43 7.73
N GLY A 118 2.62 -12.28 6.83
CA GLY A 118 1.56 -13.28 6.61
C GLY A 118 2.06 -14.64 6.13
N PHE A 119 3.29 -14.74 5.61
CA PHE A 119 3.90 -16.00 5.19
C PHE A 119 4.84 -16.61 6.22
N ARG A 120 5.14 -15.92 7.32
CA ARG A 120 6.08 -16.42 8.33
C ARG A 120 5.56 -17.70 8.98
N VAL A 121 6.46 -18.63 9.23
CA VAL A 121 6.12 -19.90 9.88
C VAL A 121 6.09 -19.70 11.40
N PRO A 122 5.15 -20.32 12.14
CA PRO A 122 5.21 -20.33 13.60
C PRO A 122 6.39 -21.20 14.06
N MET A 123 7.56 -20.59 14.22
CA MET A 123 8.77 -21.18 14.80
C MET A 123 9.29 -20.23 15.89
N PRO A 124 10.13 -20.69 16.83
CA PRO A 124 10.66 -19.87 17.92
C PRO A 124 11.31 -18.55 17.45
N ASP A 125 11.87 -18.53 16.23
CA ASP A 125 12.62 -17.39 15.67
C ASP A 125 11.83 -16.57 14.60
N GLY A 126 10.65 -17.02 14.18
CA GLY A 126 9.80 -16.27 13.23
C GLY A 126 10.38 -16.12 11.82
N ASP A 127 11.16 -17.10 11.37
CA ASP A 127 11.83 -17.08 10.07
C ASP A 127 10.87 -17.12 8.87
N MET A 128 11.37 -16.62 7.74
CA MET A 128 10.68 -16.79 6.46
C MET A 128 10.68 -18.28 6.07
N PRO A 129 9.58 -18.81 5.51
CA PRO A 129 9.53 -20.19 5.08
C PRO A 129 10.56 -20.45 3.99
N GLU A 130 11.11 -21.67 3.96
CA GLU A 130 11.95 -22.15 2.86
C GLU A 130 11.17 -22.21 1.53
N ARG A 131 9.86 -22.51 1.61
CA ARG A 131 8.92 -22.46 0.49
C ARG A 131 7.58 -21.88 0.93
N VAL A 132 7.07 -20.92 0.15
CA VAL A 132 5.68 -20.48 0.27
C VAL A 132 4.76 -21.44 -0.52
N PRO A 133 3.47 -21.51 -0.20
CA PRO A 133 2.51 -22.27 -1.00
C PRO A 133 2.51 -21.80 -2.47
N GLU A 134 2.33 -22.72 -3.41
CA GLU A 134 2.41 -22.45 -4.86
C GLU A 134 1.40 -21.37 -5.28
N GLU A 135 0.18 -21.41 -4.72
CA GLU A 135 -0.87 -20.41 -4.93
C GLU A 135 -0.50 -19.00 -4.45
N SER A 136 0.51 -18.90 -3.60
CA SER A 136 0.97 -17.65 -2.98
C SER A 136 2.28 -17.14 -3.56
N GLU A 137 3.00 -17.93 -4.37
CA GLU A 137 4.32 -17.59 -4.90
C GLU A 137 4.31 -16.29 -5.69
N GLU A 138 3.33 -16.10 -6.57
CA GLU A 138 3.22 -14.90 -7.41
C GLU A 138 3.08 -13.64 -6.56
N SER A 139 2.15 -13.67 -5.59
CA SER A 139 1.89 -12.51 -4.72
C SER A 139 3.08 -12.22 -3.80
N TYR A 140 3.71 -13.27 -3.27
CA TYR A 140 4.92 -13.17 -2.47
C TYR A 140 6.07 -12.52 -3.23
N LEU A 141 6.40 -13.04 -4.42
CA LEU A 141 7.48 -12.54 -5.26
C LEU A 141 7.19 -11.10 -5.73
N SER A 142 5.95 -10.82 -6.14
CA SER A 142 5.54 -9.48 -6.57
C SER A 142 5.80 -8.43 -5.49
N VAL A 143 5.44 -8.73 -4.24
CA VAL A 143 5.69 -7.83 -3.10
C VAL A 143 7.16 -7.74 -2.75
N ARG A 144 7.91 -8.84 -2.77
CA ARG A 144 9.37 -8.83 -2.58
C ARG A 144 10.06 -7.92 -3.59
N PHE A 145 9.71 -8.04 -4.88
CA PHE A 145 10.28 -7.19 -5.93
C PHE A 145 9.82 -5.74 -5.81
N ALA A 146 8.56 -5.48 -5.47
CA ALA A 146 8.06 -4.14 -5.23
C ALA A 146 8.82 -3.45 -4.08
N LEU A 147 9.00 -4.14 -2.95
CA LEU A 147 9.78 -3.66 -1.81
C LEU A 147 11.25 -3.44 -2.17
N ALA A 148 11.88 -4.36 -2.89
CA ALA A 148 13.27 -4.18 -3.33
C ALA A 148 13.45 -2.94 -4.23
N ARG A 149 12.55 -2.73 -5.20
CA ARG A 149 12.55 -1.51 -6.04
C ARG A 149 12.35 -0.25 -5.20
N LEU A 150 11.44 -0.29 -4.25
CA LEU A 150 11.15 0.82 -3.34
C LEU A 150 12.41 1.22 -2.53
N LEU A 151 13.08 0.24 -1.91
CA LEU A 151 14.29 0.46 -1.12
C LEU A 151 15.48 0.92 -1.97
N GLN A 152 15.61 0.41 -3.20
CA GLN A 152 16.64 0.88 -4.14
C GLN A 152 16.46 2.37 -4.48
N ARG A 153 15.22 2.82 -4.69
CA ARG A 153 14.91 4.24 -4.96
C ARG A 153 15.27 5.12 -3.76
N ALA A 154 14.99 4.65 -2.54
CA ALA A 154 15.36 5.35 -1.31
C ALA A 154 16.87 5.55 -1.18
N HIS A 155 17.65 4.52 -1.51
CA HIS A 155 19.11 4.58 -1.46
C HIS A 155 19.71 5.56 -2.47
N ARG A 156 19.09 5.70 -3.66
CA ARG A 156 19.54 6.67 -4.68
C ARG A 156 19.22 8.11 -4.27
N GLY A 157 18.01 8.36 -3.76
CA GLY A 157 17.59 9.70 -3.34
C GLY A 157 18.28 10.25 -2.08
N GLY A 158 19.00 9.41 -1.32
CA GLY A 158 19.78 9.83 -0.14
C GLY A 158 21.23 10.21 -0.43
N LYS A 159 21.73 10.05 -1.68
CA LYS A 159 23.10 10.45 -2.06
C LYS A 159 23.19 11.84 -2.66
N ASP A 160 22.05 12.44 -3.05
CA ASP A 160 21.98 13.71 -3.78
C ASP A 160 21.36 14.86 -2.94
N GLY A 161 21.24 14.70 -1.61
CA GLY A 161 20.71 15.72 -0.69
C GLY A 161 21.58 15.89 0.53
#